data_AF-A0A8R1X2P5-F1
#
_entry.id   AF-A0A8R1X2P5-F1
#
_cell.length_a   1.000
_cell.length_b   1.000
_cell.length_c   1.000
_cell.angle_alpha   90.00
_cell.angle_beta   90.00
_cell.angle_gamma   90.00
#
_symmetry.space_group_name_H-M   'P 1'
#
loop_
_entity.id
_entity.type
_entity.pdbx_description
1 polymer ?
#
loop_
_entity_poly.entity_id
_entity_poly.type
_entity_poly.pdbx_seq_one_letter_code
_entity_poly.pdbx_strand_id
1 'polypeptide(L)'
;MVGHLSGIVAKVKNVGHPDILSTHCILHREQLASKKMSPELHEVLSDVIKIVNHIRHKALNSRLFKSLCEEMGSQYTHLLLHAEEGRVHSTRQNAFQKKILFWQTRLAEEDLQMFQHFDEYMKEKDVNQRVVAIVQQHLESLTESFCRYFPKKEDPRHGNMWIIDPFAANNENNKLNMSEKESLIDLSSDSSLKTKFLELSKSHFWLYVKNEYPLLSEKAMKILIQFSTTYLCEKTFSSVTVIKHGTVLS
;
A
#
# COMPACT_ATOMS: atom_id res chain seq x y z
N MET A 1 -2.53 -0.78 -19.67
CA MET A 1 -3.83 -1.11 -20.30
C MET A 1 -5.06 -0.54 -19.59
N VAL A 2 -5.02 -0.19 -18.30
CA VAL A 2 -6.20 0.27 -17.53
C VAL A 2 -6.16 1.78 -17.18
N GLY A 3 -5.30 2.59 -17.82
CA GLY A 3 -5.11 4.01 -17.48
C GLY A 3 -6.38 4.86 -17.46
N HIS A 4 -6.56 5.70 -16.43
CA HIS A 4 -7.64 6.69 -16.34
C HIS A 4 -7.58 7.76 -17.45
N LEU A 5 -6.38 8.03 -17.99
CA LEU A 5 -6.17 9.08 -18.99
C LEU A 5 -6.24 8.59 -20.45
N SER A 6 -5.86 7.33 -20.72
CA SER A 6 -5.74 6.81 -22.09
C SER A 6 -5.98 5.29 -22.22
N GLY A 7 -6.45 4.64 -21.16
CA GLY A 7 -6.65 3.20 -21.09
C GLY A 7 -8.09 2.75 -21.37
N ILE A 8 -8.31 1.44 -21.23
CA ILE A 8 -9.60 0.80 -21.53
C ILE A 8 -10.76 1.40 -20.72
N VAL A 9 -10.49 1.82 -19.48
CA VAL A 9 -11.47 2.48 -18.59
C VAL A 9 -11.95 3.80 -19.19
N ALA A 10 -11.03 4.63 -19.67
CA ALA A 10 -11.35 5.90 -20.30
C ALA A 10 -12.20 5.67 -21.55
N LYS A 11 -11.86 4.65 -22.35
CA LYS A 11 -12.64 4.27 -23.54
C LYS A 11 -14.04 3.78 -23.19
N VAL A 12 -14.19 2.92 -22.18
CA VAL A 12 -15.51 2.39 -21.77
C VAL A 12 -16.40 3.48 -21.17
N LYS A 13 -15.83 4.41 -20.39
CA LYS A 13 -16.56 5.59 -19.92
C LYS A 13 -17.05 6.44 -21.09
N ASN A 14 -16.23 6.66 -22.11
CA ASN A 14 -16.60 7.42 -23.31
C ASN A 14 -17.65 6.73 -24.21
N VAL A 15 -17.79 5.41 -24.09
CA VAL A 15 -18.77 4.61 -24.89
C VAL A 15 -20.12 4.47 -24.16
N GLY A 16 -20.35 5.21 -23.06
CA GLY A 16 -21.66 5.31 -22.41
C GLY A 16 -21.83 4.48 -21.13
N HIS A 17 -20.73 4.01 -20.53
CA HIS A 17 -20.75 3.36 -19.22
C HIS A 17 -19.96 4.20 -18.19
N PRO A 18 -20.49 5.37 -17.76
CA PRO A 18 -19.78 6.26 -16.83
C PRO A 18 -19.55 5.63 -15.45
N ASP A 19 -20.46 4.73 -15.04
CA ASP A 19 -20.46 4.09 -13.72
C ASP A 19 -19.55 2.87 -13.62
N ILE A 20 -18.74 2.58 -14.64
CA ILE A 20 -17.81 1.45 -14.59
C ILE A 20 -16.81 1.62 -13.43
N LEU A 21 -16.88 0.69 -12.49
CA LEU A 21 -15.92 0.58 -11.40
C LEU A 21 -14.66 -0.10 -11.94
N SER A 22 -13.60 0.69 -12.13
CA SER A 22 -12.28 0.17 -12.42
C SER A 22 -11.36 0.36 -11.24
N THR A 23 -10.95 -0.75 -10.63
CA THR A 23 -9.86 -0.77 -9.67
C THR A 23 -8.56 -1.08 -10.41
N HIS A 24 -7.60 -0.16 -10.35
CA HIS A 24 -6.25 -0.48 -10.75
C HIS A 24 -5.61 -1.39 -9.71
N CYS A 25 -4.71 -2.26 -10.17
CA CYS A 25 -3.89 -3.05 -9.28
C CYS A 25 -3.05 -2.15 -8.34
N ILE A 26 -3.08 -2.44 -7.04
CA ILE A 26 -2.44 -1.60 -6.01
C ILE A 26 -0.93 -1.60 -6.23
N LEU A 27 -0.33 -2.77 -6.48
CA LEU A 27 1.10 -2.89 -6.77
C LEU A 27 1.52 -2.07 -8.01
N HIS A 28 0.66 -1.99 -9.03
CA HIS A 28 0.93 -1.20 -10.21
C HIS A 28 0.88 0.30 -9.90
N ARG A 29 -0.08 0.75 -9.09
CA ARG A 29 -0.17 2.14 -8.64
C ARG A 29 1.01 2.51 -7.73
N GLU A 30 1.43 1.63 -6.82
CA GLU A 30 2.62 1.83 -5.99
C GLU A 30 3.87 1.96 -6.86
N GLN A 31 4.05 1.07 -7.84
CA GLN A 31 5.16 1.12 -8.79
C GLN A 31 5.14 2.37 -9.67
N LEU A 32 3.97 2.92 -9.99
CA LEU A 32 3.87 4.18 -10.71
C LEU A 32 4.17 5.38 -9.80
N ALA A 33 3.76 5.32 -8.53
CA ALA A 33 4.03 6.36 -7.54
C ALA A 33 5.53 6.44 -7.18
N SER A 34 6.25 5.32 -7.19
CA SER A 34 7.68 5.25 -6.87
C SER A 34 8.61 5.66 -8.03
N LYS A 35 8.09 5.80 -9.25
CA LYS A 35 8.92 6.10 -10.44
C LYS A 35 9.49 7.52 -10.48
N LYS A 36 8.89 8.47 -9.77
CA LYS A 36 9.31 9.88 -9.81
C LYS A 36 10.37 10.11 -8.74
N MET A 37 11.64 10.11 -9.14
CA MET A 37 12.80 10.28 -8.25
C MET A 37 13.84 11.20 -8.90
N SER A 38 14.65 11.89 -8.08
CA SER A 38 15.74 12.71 -8.61
C SER A 38 16.83 11.81 -9.23
N PRO A 39 17.62 12.31 -10.20
CA PRO A 39 18.70 11.55 -10.82
C PRO A 39 19.70 10.99 -9.80
N GLU A 40 20.06 11.79 -8.79
CA GLU A 40 21.03 11.42 -7.75
C GLU A 40 20.53 10.25 -6.91
N LEU A 41 19.27 10.31 -6.47
CA LEU A 41 18.66 9.21 -5.71
C LEU A 41 18.42 7.97 -6.59
N HIS A 42 18.17 8.16 -7.89
CA HIS A 42 18.04 7.06 -8.84
C HIS A 42 19.32 6.29 -9.05
N GLU A 43 20.44 6.98 -9.15
CA GLU A 43 21.76 6.36 -9.25
C GLU A 43 22.08 5.52 -8.01
N VAL A 44 21.93 6.12 -6.82
CA VAL A 44 22.16 5.43 -5.54
C VAL A 44 21.25 4.20 -5.41
N LEU A 45 19.94 4.33 -5.70
CA LEU A 45 19.02 3.19 -5.61
C LEU A 45 19.34 2.11 -6.65
N SER A 46 19.77 2.49 -7.85
CA SER A 46 20.21 1.55 -8.88
C SER A 46 21.39 0.71 -8.40
N ASP A 47 22.36 1.34 -7.75
CA ASP A 47 23.53 0.64 -7.19
C ASP A 47 23.14 -0.25 -6.01
N VAL A 48 22.27 0.21 -5.10
CA VAL A 48 21.72 -0.63 -4.03
C VAL A 48 21.00 -1.85 -4.61
N ILE A 49 20.18 -1.67 -5.67
CA ILE A 49 19.50 -2.77 -6.35
C ILE A 49 20.50 -3.76 -6.95
N LYS A 50 21.58 -3.29 -7.59
CA LYS A 50 22.64 -4.17 -8.11
C LYS A 50 23.30 -4.97 -6.99
N ILE A 51 23.61 -4.34 -5.86
CA ILE A 51 24.21 -5.00 -4.68
C ILE A 51 23.27 -6.07 -4.13
N VAL A 52 22.01 -5.72 -3.87
CA VAL A 52 21.00 -6.66 -3.36
C VAL A 52 20.81 -7.84 -4.32
N ASN A 53 20.73 -7.57 -5.62
CA ASN A 53 20.62 -8.60 -6.64
C ASN A 53 21.85 -9.51 -6.66
N HIS A 54 23.04 -8.96 -6.50
CA HIS A 54 24.29 -9.73 -6.43
C HIS A 54 24.31 -10.65 -5.20
N ILE A 55 23.94 -10.13 -4.01
CA ILE A 55 23.87 -10.93 -2.77
C ILE A 55 22.85 -12.08 -2.93
N ARG A 56 21.72 -11.80 -3.58
CA ARG A 56 20.65 -12.78 -3.80
C ARG A 56 20.98 -13.81 -4.88
N HIS A 57 21.84 -13.47 -5.85
CA HIS A 57 22.03 -14.28 -7.04
C HIS A 57 22.56 -15.69 -6.75
N LYS A 58 23.38 -15.86 -5.69
CA LYS A 58 23.93 -17.17 -5.29
C LYS A 58 23.89 -17.34 -3.78
N ALA A 59 23.61 -18.56 -3.33
CA ALA A 59 23.65 -18.93 -1.92
C ALA A 59 25.02 -18.63 -1.27
N LEU A 60 26.12 -18.75 -2.04
CA LEU A 60 27.45 -18.35 -1.59
C LEU A 60 27.52 -16.86 -1.26
N ASN A 61 26.96 -15.99 -2.10
CA ASN A 61 27.00 -14.54 -1.89
C ASN A 61 26.19 -14.13 -0.65
N SER A 62 25.06 -14.78 -0.40
CA SER A 62 24.28 -14.58 0.82
C SER A 62 25.04 -15.03 2.08
N ARG A 63 25.79 -16.14 1.99
CA ARG A 63 26.66 -16.59 3.09
C ARG A 63 27.84 -15.64 3.32
N LEU A 64 28.49 -15.16 2.25
CA LEU A 64 29.57 -14.18 2.34
C LEU A 64 29.08 -12.86 2.93
N PHE A 65 27.91 -12.39 2.50
CA PHE A 65 27.26 -11.21 3.08
C PHE A 65 26.99 -11.40 4.58
N LYS A 66 26.49 -12.57 4.98
CA LYS A 66 26.28 -12.89 6.39
C LYS A 66 27.57 -12.79 7.19
N SER A 67 28.65 -13.44 6.73
CA SER A 67 29.95 -13.39 7.40
C SER A 67 30.50 -11.96 7.49
N LEU A 68 30.37 -11.17 6.41
CA LEU A 68 30.75 -9.76 6.42
C LEU A 68 29.96 -8.97 7.48
N CYS A 69 28.64 -9.17 7.57
CA CYS A 69 27.81 -8.50 8.57
C CYS A 69 28.15 -8.92 10.01
N GLU A 70 28.47 -10.20 10.23
CA GLU A 70 28.90 -10.72 11.53
C GLU A 70 30.25 -10.11 11.95
N GLU A 71 31.22 -10.02 11.04
CA GLU A 71 32.53 -9.38 11.30
C GLU A 71 32.39 -7.89 11.62
N MET A 72 31.46 -7.20 10.97
CA MET A 72 31.16 -5.78 11.20
C MET A 72 30.29 -5.53 12.45
N GLY A 73 29.90 -6.57 13.19
CA GLY A 73 29.04 -6.45 14.37
C GLY A 73 27.62 -5.97 14.07
N SER A 74 27.14 -6.18 12.84
CA SER A 74 25.81 -5.75 12.44
C SER A 74 24.71 -6.57 13.13
N GLN A 75 23.65 -5.89 13.57
CA GLN A 75 22.46 -6.54 14.13
C GLN A 75 21.68 -7.35 13.07
N TYR A 76 21.86 -7.01 11.79
CA TYR A 76 21.14 -7.65 10.68
C TYR A 76 22.14 -8.38 9.78
N THR A 77 22.19 -9.70 9.91
CA THR A 77 23.14 -10.56 9.19
C THR A 77 22.56 -11.17 7.91
N HIS A 78 21.26 -10.95 7.65
CA HIS A 78 20.55 -11.49 6.50
C HIS A 78 19.72 -10.43 5.80
N LEU A 79 19.61 -10.51 4.47
CA LEU A 79 18.63 -9.74 3.72
C LEU A 79 17.22 -10.27 4.02
N LEU A 80 16.35 -9.40 4.52
CA LEU A 80 14.94 -9.70 4.71
C LEU A 80 14.23 -9.63 3.35
N LEU A 81 14.03 -10.79 2.71
CA LEU A 81 13.46 -10.88 1.36
C LEU A 81 11.93 -11.03 1.36
N HIS A 82 11.32 -11.26 2.52
CA HIS A 82 9.88 -11.50 2.64
C HIS A 82 9.29 -10.65 3.76
N ALA A 83 8.55 -9.61 3.40
CA ALA A 83 7.44 -9.15 4.23
C ALA A 83 6.23 -10.03 3.89
N GLU A 84 6.18 -11.23 4.46
CA GLU A 84 4.90 -11.93 4.56
C GLU A 84 4.03 -11.13 5.53
N GLU A 85 3.06 -10.42 4.98
CA GLU A 85 1.75 -10.19 5.59
C GLU A 85 0.93 -9.33 4.63
N GLY A 86 0.28 -10.04 3.70
CA GLY A 86 -0.85 -9.48 2.97
C GLY A 86 -2.00 -9.34 3.94
N ARG A 87 -2.08 -8.19 4.63
CA ARG A 87 -3.34 -7.63 5.13
C ARG A 87 -3.12 -6.16 5.45
N VAL A 88 -3.97 -5.36 4.80
CA VAL A 88 -4.11 -3.92 4.88
C VAL A 88 -3.03 -3.08 4.17
N HIS A 89 -2.69 -3.42 2.92
CA HIS A 89 -1.89 -2.56 2.02
C HIS A 89 -2.38 -1.12 2.00
N SER A 90 -3.70 -0.90 2.02
CA SER A 90 -4.30 0.42 1.96
C SER A 90 -4.19 1.22 3.27
N THR A 91 -4.03 0.60 4.45
CA THR A 91 -3.71 1.33 5.69
C THR A 91 -2.20 1.51 5.85
N ARG A 92 -1.38 0.53 5.43
CA ARG A 92 0.08 0.69 5.37
C ARG A 92 0.47 1.84 4.44
N GLN A 93 -0.17 1.95 3.28
CA GLN A 93 0.01 3.06 2.35
C GLN A 93 -0.44 4.40 2.96
N ASN A 94 -1.58 4.46 3.65
CA ASN A 94 -2.05 5.68 4.33
C ASN A 94 -1.08 6.09 5.46
N ALA A 95 -0.62 5.13 6.27
CA ALA A 95 0.37 5.36 7.29
C ALA A 95 1.69 5.87 6.69
N PHE A 96 2.12 5.32 5.54
CA PHE A 96 3.30 5.78 4.84
C PHE A 96 3.14 7.22 4.31
N GLN A 97 2.00 7.57 3.72
CA GLN A 97 1.70 8.95 3.32
C GLN A 97 1.74 9.93 4.51
N LYS A 98 1.20 9.52 5.67
CA LYS A 98 1.30 10.31 6.91
C LYS A 98 2.73 10.45 7.40
N LYS A 99 3.55 9.39 7.31
CA LYS A 99 4.97 9.43 7.65
C LYS A 99 5.74 10.39 6.74
N ILE A 100 5.50 10.37 5.43
CA ILE A 100 6.14 11.32 4.49
C ILE A 100 5.83 12.75 4.90
N LEU A 101 4.56 13.08 5.14
CA LEU A 101 4.16 14.43 5.58
C LEU A 101 4.85 14.83 6.90
N PHE A 102 4.89 13.91 7.87
CA PHE A 102 5.59 14.12 9.14
C PHE A 102 7.08 14.37 8.93
N TRP A 103 7.75 13.59 8.08
CA TRP A 103 9.16 13.74 7.76
C TRP A 103 9.46 15.06 7.05
N GLN A 104 8.58 15.53 6.17
CA GLN A 104 8.71 16.85 5.55
C GLN A 104 8.70 17.97 6.60
N THR A 105 7.83 17.88 7.62
CA THR A 105 7.82 18.85 8.73
C THR A 105 9.09 18.79 9.56
N ARG A 106 9.59 17.59 9.87
CA ARG A 106 10.84 17.42 10.64
C ARG A 106 12.07 17.93 9.88
N LEU A 107 12.15 17.69 8.57
CA LEU A 107 13.23 18.20 7.72
C LEU A 107 13.29 19.73 7.68
N ALA A 108 12.14 20.41 7.74
CA ALA A 108 12.09 21.86 7.83
C ALA A 108 12.63 22.41 9.17
N GLU A 109 12.68 21.56 10.21
CA GLU A 109 13.26 21.86 11.52
C GLU A 109 14.70 21.33 11.65
N GLU A 110 15.31 20.90 10.54
CA GLU A 110 16.64 20.26 10.49
C GLU A 110 16.76 18.98 11.34
N ASP A 111 15.63 18.35 11.67
CA ASP A 111 15.56 17.10 12.42
C ASP A 111 15.58 15.90 11.46
N LEU A 112 16.68 15.14 11.49
CA LEU A 112 16.92 13.97 10.65
C LEU A 112 16.71 12.63 11.36
N GLN A 113 16.18 12.61 12.60
CA GLN A 113 16.08 11.38 13.41
C GLN A 113 15.29 10.24 12.76
N MET A 114 14.45 10.55 11.77
CA MET A 114 13.75 9.51 11.00
C MET A 114 14.69 8.63 10.17
N PHE A 115 15.90 9.11 9.90
CA PHE A 115 16.97 8.41 9.20
C PHE A 115 18.18 8.27 10.11
N GLN A 116 18.09 7.46 11.18
CA GLN A 116 19.09 7.35 12.24
C GLN A 116 20.56 7.32 11.76
N HIS A 117 20.90 6.45 10.81
CA HIS A 117 22.26 6.36 10.26
C HIS A 117 22.66 7.60 9.43
N PHE A 118 21.70 8.21 8.76
CA PHE A 118 21.93 9.46 8.02
C PHE A 118 22.07 10.63 9.00
N ASP A 119 21.27 10.70 10.06
CA ASP A 119 21.39 11.69 11.13
C ASP A 119 22.76 11.61 11.83
N GLU A 120 23.22 10.40 12.17
CA GLU A 120 24.56 10.17 12.72
C GLU A 120 25.66 10.60 11.73
N TYR A 121 25.58 10.16 10.47
CA TYR A 121 26.55 10.53 9.43
C TYR A 121 26.60 12.06 9.19
N MET A 122 25.44 12.72 9.25
CA MET A 122 25.31 14.16 9.02
C MET A 122 25.76 15.00 10.21
N LYS A 123 25.85 14.44 11.43
CA LYS A 123 26.48 15.10 12.59
C LYS A 123 28.00 15.10 12.52
N GLU A 124 28.59 14.10 11.86
CA GLU A 124 30.05 13.94 11.75
C GLU A 124 30.68 14.77 10.61
N LYS A 125 29.90 15.13 9.59
CA LYS A 125 30.36 15.82 8.38
C LYS A 125 29.56 17.09 8.20
N ASP A 126 30.25 18.22 8.01
CA ASP A 126 29.66 19.54 7.76
C ASP A 126 28.43 19.44 6.83
N VAL A 127 27.30 19.97 7.29
CA VAL A 127 25.99 19.72 6.68
C VAL A 127 26.00 20.17 5.23
N ASN A 128 25.96 19.23 4.30
CA ASN A 128 25.74 19.58 2.91
C ASN A 128 24.24 19.87 2.75
N GLN A 129 23.87 21.14 2.93
CA GLN A 129 22.51 21.67 2.76
C GLN A 129 21.89 21.24 1.42
N ARG A 130 22.73 20.93 0.43
CA ARG A 130 22.35 20.35 -0.87
C ARG A 130 21.73 18.95 -0.76
N VAL A 131 22.21 18.08 0.13
CA VAL A 131 21.65 16.74 0.34
C VAL A 131 20.29 16.82 1.02
N VAL A 132 20.14 17.69 2.03
CA VAL A 132 18.86 17.95 2.69
C VAL A 132 17.83 18.45 1.67
N ALA A 133 18.22 19.37 0.78
CA ALA A 133 17.37 19.86 -0.31
C ALA A 133 16.94 18.75 -1.27
N ILE A 134 17.84 17.82 -1.64
CA ILE A 134 17.51 16.66 -2.50
C ILE A 134 16.47 15.76 -1.81
N VAL A 135 16.67 15.45 -0.52
CA VAL A 135 15.72 14.62 0.25
C VAL A 135 14.36 15.30 0.36
N GLN A 136 14.32 16.61 0.66
CA GLN A 136 13.09 17.37 0.74
C GLN A 136 12.32 17.37 -0.58
N GLN A 137 13.00 17.69 -1.69
CA GLN A 137 12.40 17.68 -3.02
C GLN A 137 11.86 16.29 -3.39
N HIS A 138 12.57 15.23 -3.00
CA HIS A 138 12.12 13.87 -3.23
C HIS A 138 10.84 13.55 -2.46
N LEU A 139 10.77 13.88 -1.17
CA LEU A 139 9.56 13.65 -0.36
C LEU A 139 8.36 14.44 -0.90
N GLU A 140 8.55 15.66 -1.37
CA GLU A 140 7.50 16.47 -2.02
C GLU A 140 6.98 15.79 -3.29
N SER A 141 7.91 15.36 -4.17
CA SER A 141 7.59 14.62 -5.38
C SER A 141 6.87 13.30 -5.09
N LEU A 142 7.27 12.61 -4.02
CA LEU A 142 6.65 11.36 -3.58
C LEU A 142 5.23 11.60 -3.08
N THR A 143 5.01 12.63 -2.25
CA THR A 143 3.68 13.07 -1.79
C THR A 143 2.77 13.38 -2.97
N GLU A 144 3.24 14.15 -3.96
CA GLU A 144 2.47 14.48 -5.16
C GLU A 144 2.10 13.22 -5.96
N SER A 145 3.06 12.32 -6.16
CA SER A 145 2.87 11.06 -6.89
C SER A 145 1.87 10.16 -6.19
N PHE A 146 1.95 10.04 -4.87
CA PHE A 146 0.98 9.30 -4.07
C PHE A 146 -0.43 9.90 -4.14
N CYS A 147 -0.56 11.22 -4.09
CA CYS A 147 -1.85 11.90 -4.27
C CYS A 147 -2.43 11.66 -5.67
N ARG A 148 -1.58 11.62 -6.70
CA ARG A 148 -1.99 11.40 -8.09
C ARG A 148 -2.45 9.96 -8.36
N TYR A 149 -1.72 8.97 -7.84
CA TYR A 149 -2.03 7.56 -8.10
C TYR A 149 -3.00 6.94 -7.09
N PHE A 150 -3.17 7.57 -5.92
CA PHE A 150 -4.12 7.16 -4.88
C PHE A 150 -5.00 8.33 -4.44
N PRO A 151 -5.83 8.87 -5.34
CA PRO A 151 -6.71 9.98 -5.00
C PRO A 151 -7.76 9.52 -3.99
N LYS A 152 -7.96 10.29 -2.91
CA LYS A 152 -8.91 9.98 -1.83
C LYS A 152 -10.34 9.71 -2.33
N LYS A 153 -10.73 10.35 -3.45
CA LYS A 153 -12.06 10.22 -4.07
C LYS A 153 -12.29 8.86 -4.73
N GLU A 154 -11.23 8.18 -5.15
CA GLU A 154 -11.29 6.84 -5.74
C GLU A 154 -11.03 5.73 -4.72
N ASP A 155 -10.81 6.08 -3.45
CA ASP A 155 -10.65 5.08 -2.39
C ASP A 155 -11.99 4.37 -2.19
N PRO A 156 -12.11 3.07 -2.53
CA PRO A 156 -13.35 2.31 -2.37
C PRO A 156 -13.77 2.17 -0.89
N ARG A 157 -12.89 2.49 0.08
CA ARG A 157 -13.23 2.56 1.51
C ARG A 157 -13.96 3.86 1.87
N HIS A 158 -13.82 4.90 1.07
CA HIS A 158 -14.45 6.19 1.34
C HIS A 158 -15.99 6.06 1.24
N GLY A 159 -16.68 6.34 2.35
CA GLY A 159 -18.12 6.12 2.51
C GLY A 159 -18.54 4.67 2.76
N ASN A 160 -17.58 3.75 2.89
CA ASN A 160 -17.78 2.31 3.06
C ASN A 160 -17.07 1.76 4.30
N MET A 161 -16.72 2.63 5.25
CA MET A 161 -16.01 2.22 6.47
C MET A 161 -16.82 1.24 7.32
N TRP A 162 -18.15 1.27 7.19
CA TRP A 162 -19.08 0.33 7.80
C TRP A 162 -18.85 -1.13 7.37
N ILE A 163 -18.24 -1.38 6.21
CA ILE A 163 -17.87 -2.75 5.77
C ILE A 163 -16.66 -3.27 6.58
N ILE A 164 -15.76 -2.35 6.94
CA ILE A 164 -14.54 -2.65 7.68
C ILE A 164 -14.85 -2.83 9.16
N ASP A 165 -15.67 -1.95 9.72
CA ASP A 165 -16.16 -2.05 11.09
C ASP A 165 -17.59 -1.50 11.14
N PRO A 166 -18.61 -2.37 11.10
CA PRO A 166 -20.00 -1.93 11.20
C PRO A 166 -20.36 -1.44 12.60
N PHE A 167 -19.59 -1.81 13.64
CA PHE A 167 -19.85 -1.45 15.04
C PHE A 167 -19.22 -0.11 15.45
N ALA A 168 -18.28 0.41 14.65
CA ALA A 168 -17.67 1.73 14.80
C ALA A 168 -18.02 2.69 13.65
N ALA A 169 -18.99 2.33 12.82
CA ALA A 169 -19.37 3.10 11.64
C ALA A 169 -20.04 4.44 12.01
N ASN A 170 -19.61 5.53 11.37
CA ASN A 170 -20.34 6.79 11.43
C ASN A 170 -21.45 6.80 10.37
N ASN A 171 -22.71 6.92 10.81
CA ASN A 171 -23.91 6.81 9.96
C ASN A 171 -24.20 8.06 9.11
N GLU A 172 -23.54 9.17 9.41
CA GLU A 172 -23.72 10.45 8.70
C GLU A 172 -23.05 10.43 7.32
N ASN A 173 -21.88 9.78 7.19
CA ASN A 173 -20.98 9.92 6.03
C ASN A 173 -20.85 8.65 5.16
N ASN A 174 -21.85 7.77 5.16
CA ASN A 174 -21.85 6.55 4.35
C ASN A 174 -22.73 6.68 3.08
N LYS A 175 -22.45 5.85 2.06
CA LYS A 175 -23.19 5.83 0.78
C LYS A 175 -24.48 5.01 0.82
N LEU A 176 -25.03 4.76 2.02
CA LEU A 176 -26.23 3.96 2.21
C LEU A 176 -27.49 4.83 2.09
N ASN A 177 -28.58 4.23 1.61
CA ASN A 177 -29.91 4.86 1.66
C ASN A 177 -30.49 4.79 3.09
N MET A 178 -31.62 5.45 3.33
CA MET A 178 -32.22 5.51 4.68
C MET A 178 -32.51 4.13 5.28
N SER A 179 -33.14 3.23 4.51
CA SER A 179 -33.47 1.88 4.99
C SER A 179 -32.23 1.05 5.31
N GLU A 180 -31.17 1.18 4.51
CA GLU A 180 -29.89 0.51 4.76
C GLU A 180 -29.17 1.09 5.98
N LYS A 181 -29.29 2.40 6.24
CA LYS A 181 -28.76 3.04 7.45
C LYS A 181 -29.47 2.53 8.70
N GLU A 182 -30.78 2.39 8.67
CA GLU A 182 -31.56 1.79 9.77
C GLU A 182 -31.12 0.34 10.02
N SER A 183 -31.03 -0.47 8.96
CA SER A 183 -30.51 -1.84 9.07
C SER A 183 -29.09 -1.91 9.63
N LEU A 184 -28.23 -0.94 9.31
CA LEU A 184 -26.88 -0.87 9.86
C LEU A 184 -26.89 -0.51 11.35
N ILE A 185 -27.80 0.36 11.78
CA ILE A 185 -28.00 0.71 13.19
C ILE A 185 -28.41 -0.54 13.98
N ASP A 186 -29.40 -1.28 13.47
CA ASP A 186 -29.87 -2.52 14.10
C ASP A 186 -28.74 -3.54 14.23
N LEU A 187 -28.02 -3.81 13.14
CA LEU A 187 -26.86 -4.72 13.12
C LEU A 187 -25.78 -4.28 14.11
N SER A 188 -25.45 -2.98 14.15
CA SER A 188 -24.39 -2.43 15.00
C SER A 188 -24.76 -2.44 16.50
N SER A 189 -26.04 -2.53 16.82
CA SER A 189 -26.54 -2.57 18.19
C SER A 189 -26.58 -3.99 18.77
N ASP A 190 -26.42 -5.01 17.92
CA ASP A 190 -26.46 -6.41 18.33
C ASP A 190 -25.09 -6.87 18.88
N SER A 191 -25.07 -7.16 20.18
CA SER A 191 -23.87 -7.62 20.89
C SER A 191 -23.44 -9.04 20.48
N SER A 192 -24.37 -9.90 20.06
CA SER A 192 -24.08 -11.26 19.58
C SER A 192 -23.39 -11.21 18.21
N LEU A 193 -23.88 -10.34 17.32
CA LEU A 193 -23.24 -10.09 16.02
C LEU A 193 -21.87 -9.44 16.21
N LYS A 194 -21.69 -8.59 17.22
CA LYS A 194 -20.38 -8.02 17.55
C LYS A 194 -19.36 -9.10 17.95
N THR A 195 -19.78 -10.05 18.78
CA THR A 195 -18.94 -11.20 19.12
C THR A 195 -18.60 -12.03 17.89
N LYS A 196 -19.60 -12.34 17.04
CA LYS A 196 -19.39 -13.08 15.79
C LYS A 196 -18.46 -12.35 14.82
N PHE A 197 -18.53 -11.02 14.77
CA PHE A 197 -17.65 -10.19 13.95
C PHE A 197 -16.18 -10.29 14.37
N LEU A 198 -15.90 -10.43 15.67
CA LEU A 198 -14.54 -10.63 16.17
C LEU A 198 -14.02 -12.05 15.93
N GLU A 199 -14.91 -13.05 15.92
CA GLU A 199 -14.58 -14.45 15.64
C GLU A 199 -14.32 -14.71 14.14
N LEU A 200 -15.08 -14.05 13.26
CA LEU A 200 -15.08 -14.32 11.83
C LEU A 200 -14.20 -13.35 11.05
N SER A 201 -13.65 -13.81 9.91
CA SER A 201 -13.12 -12.87 8.92
C SER A 201 -14.23 -12.00 8.33
N LYS A 202 -13.90 -10.79 7.86
CA LYS A 202 -14.89 -9.83 7.32
C LYS A 202 -15.81 -10.44 6.26
N SER A 203 -15.27 -11.15 5.27
CA SER A 203 -16.08 -11.78 4.22
C SER A 203 -17.03 -12.83 4.77
N HIS A 204 -16.58 -13.63 5.74
CA HIS A 204 -17.43 -14.65 6.37
C HIS A 204 -18.50 -14.03 7.27
N PHE A 205 -18.19 -12.95 7.98
CA PHE A 205 -19.18 -12.20 8.74
C PHE A 205 -20.29 -11.65 7.84
N TRP A 206 -19.94 -11.00 6.72
CA TRP A 206 -20.94 -10.47 5.79
C TRP A 206 -21.78 -11.57 5.13
N LEU A 207 -21.22 -12.77 4.91
CA LEU A 207 -21.99 -13.93 4.46
C LEU A 207 -22.91 -14.49 5.56
N TYR A 208 -22.46 -14.50 6.82
CA TYR A 208 -23.23 -14.96 7.96
C TYR A 208 -24.50 -14.12 8.16
N VAL A 209 -24.38 -12.80 8.12
CA VAL A 209 -25.52 -11.88 8.30
C VAL A 209 -26.40 -11.73 7.06
N LYS A 210 -26.13 -12.45 5.97
CA LYS A 210 -26.83 -12.28 4.68
C LYS A 210 -28.33 -12.54 4.76
N ASN A 211 -28.76 -13.51 5.57
CA ASN A 211 -30.17 -13.87 5.67
C ASN A 211 -30.98 -12.78 6.38
N GLU A 212 -30.41 -12.15 7.41
CA GLU A 212 -31.05 -11.09 8.21
C GLU A 212 -30.86 -9.70 7.59
N TYR A 213 -29.69 -9.44 7.00
CA TYR A 213 -29.29 -8.15 6.43
C TYR A 213 -28.82 -8.28 4.96
N PRO A 214 -29.70 -8.72 4.04
CA PRO A 214 -29.32 -9.07 2.67
C PRO A 214 -28.75 -7.89 1.86
N LEU A 215 -29.32 -6.69 2.01
CA LEU A 215 -28.88 -5.49 1.28
C LEU A 215 -27.48 -5.05 1.71
N LEU A 216 -27.21 -5.04 3.02
CA LEU A 216 -25.89 -4.72 3.56
C LEU A 216 -24.86 -5.77 3.16
N SER A 217 -25.21 -7.05 3.30
CA SER A 217 -24.36 -8.16 2.89
C SER A 217 -24.00 -8.08 1.41
N GLU A 218 -24.97 -7.83 0.52
CA GLU A 218 -24.71 -7.74 -0.92
C GLU A 218 -23.75 -6.58 -1.26
N LYS A 219 -23.98 -5.40 -0.68
CA LYS A 219 -23.09 -4.23 -0.86
C LYS A 219 -21.69 -4.49 -0.32
N ALA A 220 -21.59 -5.08 0.86
CA ALA A 220 -20.31 -5.44 1.47
C ALA A 220 -19.54 -6.43 0.59
N MET A 221 -20.21 -7.49 0.11
CA MET A 221 -19.61 -8.53 -0.71
C MET A 221 -19.16 -8.00 -2.07
N LYS A 222 -19.92 -7.12 -2.73
CA LYS A 222 -19.49 -6.48 -3.99
C LYS A 222 -18.14 -5.77 -3.85
N ILE A 223 -17.90 -5.11 -2.73
CA ILE A 223 -16.63 -4.40 -2.47
C ILE A 223 -15.53 -5.40 -2.05
N LEU A 224 -15.82 -6.33 -1.14
CA LEU A 224 -14.81 -7.29 -0.64
C LEU A 224 -14.31 -8.27 -1.72
N ILE A 225 -15.18 -8.68 -2.65
CA ILE A 225 -14.82 -9.57 -3.76
C ILE A 225 -13.87 -8.87 -4.76
N GLN A 226 -14.07 -7.57 -5.03
CA GLN A 226 -13.18 -6.82 -5.91
C GLN A 226 -11.74 -6.82 -5.42
N PHE A 227 -11.53 -6.68 -4.10
CA PHE A 227 -10.20 -6.71 -3.50
C PHE A 227 -9.54 -8.08 -3.51
N SER A 228 -10.30 -9.13 -3.21
CA SER A 228 -9.77 -10.49 -3.17
C SER A 228 -9.39 -10.99 -4.57
N THR A 229 -10.17 -10.64 -5.60
CA THR A 229 -9.87 -10.97 -7.00
C THR A 229 -8.69 -10.18 -7.56
N THR A 230 -8.58 -8.87 -7.31
CA THR A 230 -7.39 -8.10 -7.72
C THR A 230 -6.14 -8.59 -7.01
N TYR A 231 -6.18 -8.82 -5.70
CA TYR A 231 -5.02 -9.31 -4.96
C TYR A 231 -4.56 -10.71 -5.42
N LEU A 232 -5.48 -11.64 -5.69
CA LEU A 232 -5.12 -12.97 -6.19
C LEU A 232 -4.52 -12.89 -7.61
N CYS A 233 -5.09 -12.07 -8.49
CA CYS A 233 -4.50 -11.76 -9.79
C CYS A 233 -3.10 -11.13 -9.65
N GLU A 234 -2.92 -10.21 -8.71
CA GLU A 234 -1.64 -9.55 -8.44
C GLU A 234 -0.56 -10.50 -7.92
N LYS A 235 -0.92 -11.36 -6.96
CA LYS A 235 -0.02 -12.38 -6.43
C LYS A 235 0.41 -13.35 -7.52
N THR A 236 -0.54 -13.81 -8.33
CA THR A 236 -0.25 -14.72 -9.45
C THR A 236 0.63 -14.05 -10.52
N PHE A 237 0.33 -12.81 -10.94
CA PHE A 237 1.19 -12.07 -11.87
C PHE A 237 2.58 -11.78 -11.29
N SER A 238 2.69 -11.47 -10.01
CA SER A 238 3.98 -11.25 -9.34
C SER A 238 4.81 -12.53 -9.31
N SER A 239 4.19 -13.67 -8.96
CA SER A 239 4.84 -14.99 -9.04
C SER A 239 5.27 -15.33 -10.47
N VAL A 240 4.44 -15.07 -11.47
CA VAL A 240 4.77 -15.29 -12.89
C VAL A 240 5.91 -14.37 -13.35
N THR A 241 5.96 -13.13 -12.88
CA THR A 241 7.04 -12.17 -13.19
C THR A 241 8.35 -12.63 -12.56
N VAL A 242 8.31 -13.15 -11.33
CA VAL A 242 9.47 -13.79 -10.68
C VAL A 242 9.93 -15.01 -11.46
N ILE A 243 9.01 -15.84 -11.98
CA ILE A 243 9.38 -17.00 -12.82
C ILE A 243 9.96 -16.54 -14.17
N LYS A 244 9.36 -15.53 -14.80
CA LYS A 244 9.76 -15.04 -16.13
C LYS A 244 11.11 -14.31 -16.11
N HIS A 245 11.41 -13.56 -15.06
CA HIS A 245 12.70 -12.89 -14.88
C HIS A 245 13.71 -13.71 -14.06
N GLY A 246 13.26 -14.77 -13.37
CA GLY A 246 14.10 -15.81 -12.79
C GLY A 246 14.56 -16.86 -13.81
N THR A 247 14.05 -16.81 -15.04
CA THR A 247 14.42 -17.70 -16.15
C THR A 247 14.84 -16.89 -17.38
N VAL A 248 15.68 -15.87 -17.21
CA VAL A 248 16.55 -15.40 -18.31
C VAL A 248 17.98 -15.74 -17.92
N LEU A 249 18.29 -17.03 -18.04
CA LEU A 249 19.65 -17.49 -18.29
C LEU A 249 19.83 -17.52 -19.81
N SER A 250 20.50 -16.49 -20.32
CA SER A 250 21.47 -16.57 -21.42
C SER A 250 22.25 -15.28 -21.46
#